data_AF-A0A920E384-F1
#
_entry.id   AF-A0A920E384-F1
#
_cell.length_a   1.000
_cell.length_b   1.000
_cell.length_c   1.000
_cell.angle_alpha   90.00
_cell.angle_beta   90.00
_cell.angle_gamma   90.00
#
_symmetry.space_group_name_H-M   'P 1'
#
loop_
_entity.id
_entity.type
_entity.pdbx_description
1 polymer ?
#
loop_
_entity_poly.entity_id
_entity_poly.type
_entity_poly.pdbx_seq_one_letter_code
_entity_poly.pdbx_strand_id
1 'polypeptide(L)' 'MTNTTAKAQLLDLLIEPLKGCKGLYAHRQNLMQRVMRMPDLEVRDHLDRLKASHFPGT' A
#
# COMPACT_ATOMS: atom_id res chain seq x y z
N MET A 1 -10.53 -9.97 -11.47
CA MET A 1 -10.88 -9.45 -10.12
C MET A 1 -9.69 -9.39 -9.16
N THR A 2 -8.56 -10.03 -9.45
CA THR A 2 -7.36 -10.07 -8.59
C THR A 2 -6.60 -8.73 -8.46
N ASN A 3 -6.72 -7.82 -9.43
CA ASN A 3 -5.98 -6.54 -9.40
C ASN A 3 -6.54 -5.54 -8.39
N THR A 4 -7.87 -5.50 -8.20
CA THR A 4 -8.50 -4.68 -7.16
C THR A 4 -8.05 -5.11 -5.76
N THR A 5 -7.82 -6.42 -5.57
CA THR A 5 -7.34 -6.99 -4.30
C THR A 5 -5.90 -6.57 -3.98
N ALA A 6 -5.01 -6.57 -4.96
CA ALA A 6 -3.61 -6.18 -4.75
C ALA A 6 -3.47 -4.69 -4.39
N LYS A 7 -4.22 -3.80 -5.06
CA LYS A 7 -4.25 -2.37 -4.75
C LYS A 7 -4.82 -2.10 -3.35
N ALA A 8 -5.90 -2.79 -2.98
CA ALA A 8 -6.47 -2.70 -1.63
C ALA A 8 -5.45 -3.15 -0.57
N GLN A 9 -4.79 -4.29 -0.79
CA GLN A 9 -3.78 -4.80 0.12
C GLN A 9 -2.61 -3.82 0.32
N LEU A 10 -2.08 -3.24 -0.77
CA LEU A 10 -1.01 -2.26 -0.68
C LEU A 10 -1.44 -1.00 0.08
N LEU A 11 -2.65 -0.52 -0.19
CA LEU A 11 -3.21 0.65 0.48
C LEU A 11 -3.39 0.41 1.99
N ASP A 12 -3.89 -0.76 2.39
CA ASP A 12 -4.09 -1.11 3.79
C ASP A 12 -2.77 -1.11 4.57
N LEU A 13 -1.72 -1.73 4.00
CA LEU A 13 -0.37 -1.76 4.61
C LEU A 13 0.21 -0.36 4.78
N LEU A 14 0.01 0.52 3.79
CA LEU A 14 0.53 1.88 3.84
C LEU A 14 -0.27 2.79 4.78
N ILE A 15 -1.57 2.54 4.98
CA ILE A 15 -2.43 3.32 5.90
C ILE A 15 -2.29 2.84 7.34
N GLU A 16 -1.96 1.57 7.57
CA GLU A 16 -1.78 0.98 8.90
C GLU A 16 -0.92 1.83 9.85
N PRO A 17 0.31 2.25 9.51
CA PRO A 17 1.14 3.08 10.40
C PRO A 17 0.58 4.50 10.61
N LEU A 18 -0.33 4.94 9.73
CA LEU A 18 -0.97 6.25 9.84
C LEU A 18 -2.23 6.21 10.71
N LYS A 19 -2.71 5.03 11.12
CA LYS A 19 -3.89 4.91 12.00
C LYS A 19 -3.57 5.57 13.35
N GLY A 20 -4.49 6.40 13.84
CA GLY A 20 -4.30 7.17 15.08
C GLY A 20 -3.62 8.54 14.91
N CYS A 21 -2.90 8.79 13.80
CA CYS A 21 -2.36 10.12 13.51
C CYS A 21 -3.47 11.10 13.12
N LYS A 22 -3.62 12.19 13.88
CA LYS A 22 -4.55 13.29 13.59
C LYS A 22 -3.95 14.22 12.51
N GLY A 23 -4.80 14.80 11.66
CA GLY A 23 -4.38 15.76 10.62
C GLY A 23 -3.83 15.15 9.32
N LEU A 24 -3.69 13.82 9.21
CA LEU A 24 -3.17 13.16 8.00
C LEU A 24 -4.25 12.75 6.98
N TYR A 25 -5.46 13.29 7.08
CA TYR A 25 -6.56 12.93 6.17
C TYR A 25 -6.21 13.20 4.69
N ALA A 26 -5.69 14.39 4.39
CA ALA A 26 -5.26 14.75 3.04
C ALA A 26 -4.14 13.83 2.54
N HIS A 27 -3.25 13.41 3.43
CA HIS A 27 -2.18 12.48 3.09
C HIS A 27 -2.71 11.08 2.75
N ARG A 28 -3.66 10.55 3.54
CA ARG A 28 -4.33 9.26 3.24
C ARG A 28 -5.08 9.31 1.91
N GLN A 29 -5.76 10.41 1.62
CA GLN A 29 -6.44 10.61 0.33
C GLN A 29 -5.47 10.65 -0.84
N ASN A 30 -4.35 11.37 -0.70
CA ASN A 30 -3.31 11.39 -1.72
C ASN A 30 -2.72 10.00 -1.96
N LEU A 31 -2.46 9.26 -0.88
CA LEU A 31 -1.93 7.90 -0.93
C LEU A 31 -2.89 6.94 -1.66
N MET A 32 -4.20 7.00 -1.34
CA MET A 32 -5.23 6.24 -2.04
C MET A 32 -5.26 6.55 -3.54
N GLN A 33 -5.23 7.83 -3.92
CA GLN A 33 -5.21 8.23 -5.33
C GLN A 33 -3.96 7.74 -6.06
N ARG A 34 -2.80 7.77 -5.40
CA ARG A 34 -1.55 7.25 -5.97
C ARG A 34 -1.62 5.74 -6.21
N VAL A 35 -2.08 4.97 -5.22
CA VAL A 35 -2.22 3.50 -5.36
C VAL A 35 -3.24 3.12 -6.43
N MET A 36 -4.35 3.87 -6.54
CA MET A 36 -5.36 3.61 -7.57
C MET A 36 -4.83 3.86 -9.00
N ARG A 37 -3.99 4.89 -9.18
CA ARG A 37 -3.35 5.22 -10.45
C ARG A 37 -2.12 4.36 -10.77
N MET A 38 -1.59 3.64 -9.80
CA MET A 38 -0.42 2.80 -9.95
C MET A 38 -0.71 1.62 -10.91
N PRO A 39 0.18 1.31 -11.86
CA PRO A 39 0.11 0.10 -12.68
C PRO A 39 0.17 -1.17 -11.83
N ASP A 40 -0.55 -2.20 -12.24
CA ASP A 40 -0.69 -3.42 -11.44
C ASP A 40 0.65 -4.17 -11.23
N LEU A 41 1.59 -4.05 -12.17
CA LEU A 41 2.94 -4.60 -12.03
C LEU A 41 3.72 -3.90 -10.91
N GLU A 42 3.62 -2.58 -10.83
CA GLU A 42 4.29 -1.79 -9.80
C GLU A 42 3.67 -2.04 -8.41
N VAL A 43 2.35 -2.21 -8.34
CA VAL A 43 1.66 -2.61 -7.10
C VAL A 43 2.18 -3.95 -6.57
N ARG A 44 2.38 -4.92 -7.46
CA ARG A 44 2.91 -6.25 -7.08
C ARG A 44 4.36 -6.17 -6.62
N ASP A 45 5.22 -5.44 -7.34
CA ASP A 45 6.61 -5.23 -6.95
C ASP A 45 6.72 -4.57 -5.56
N HIS A 46 5.88 -3.57 -5.28
CA HIS A 46 5.81 -2.98 -3.94
C HIS A 46 5.39 -3.98 -2.86
N LEU A 47 4.37 -4.80 -3.11
CA LEU A 47 3.94 -5.83 -2.18
C LEU A 47 5.03 -6.88 -1.94
N ASP A 48 5.75 -7.29 -2.97
CA ASP A 48 6.83 -8.28 -2.86
C ASP A 48 8.03 -7.71 -2.09
N ARG A 49 8.39 -6.45 -2.32
CA ARG A 49 9.40 -5.75 -1.52
C ARG A 49 9.00 -5.62 -0.05
N LEU A 50 7.73 -5.30 0.22
CA LEU A 50 7.22 -5.19 1.59
C LEU A 50 7.26 -6.54 2.30
N LYS A 51 6.87 -7.63 1.63
CA LYS A 51 7.00 -8.99 2.17
C LYS A 51 8.45 -9.38 2.45
N ALA A 52 9.36 -9.07 1.53
CA ALA A 52 10.80 -9.32 1.70
C ALA A 52 11.40 -8.49 2.84
N SER A 53 10.91 -7.27 3.05
CA SER A 53 11.38 -6.39 4.14
C SER A 53 10.86 -6.83 5.51
N HIS A 54 9.66 -7.43 5.57
CA HIS A 54 9.09 -7.97 6.81
C HIS A 54 9.71 -9.33 7.22
N PHE A 55 10.36 -10.02 6.28
CA PHE A 55 11.11 -11.26 6.52
C PHE A 55 12.57 -11.10 6.06
N PRO A 56 13.45 -10.49 6.87
CA PRO A 56 14.87 -10.46 6.58
C PRO A 56 15.46 -11.86 6.83
N GLY A 57 15.31 -12.76 5.86
CA GLY A 57 15.98 -14.07 5.81
C GLY A 57 15.34 -15.16 6.67
N THR A 58 14.79 -16.18 6.01
CA THR A 58 15.10 -17.57 6.40
C THR A 58 16.40 -17.98 5.75
#